data_AF-A0A7C4S845-F1
#
_entry.id   AF-A0A7C4S845-F1
#
_cell.length_a   1.000
_cell.length_b   1.000
_cell.length_c   1.000
_cell.angle_alpha   90.00
_cell.angle_beta   90.00
_cell.angle_gamma   90.00
#
_symmetry.space_group_name_H-M   'P 1'
#
loop_
_entity.id
_entity.type
_entity.pdbx_description
1 polymer ?
#
loop_
_entity_poly.entity_id
_entity_poly.type
_entity_poly.pdbx_seq_one_letter_code
_entity_poly.pdbx_strand_id
1 'polypeptide(L)'
;MFVDFLRLFKVMRCKLPIGFAQIGKSFRNEISPRQGLIRMREFYQVEIEVFFNPKKANILSKPEPLMSYVLRLQPLGSDRILEITC
;
A
#
# COMPACT_ATOMS: atom_id res chain seq x y z
N MET A 1 -11.59 0.03 -6.69
CA MET A 1 -12.07 -0.48 -5.39
C MET A 1 -12.89 0.50 -4.55
N PHE A 2 -12.49 1.78 -4.42
CA PHE A 2 -13.21 2.76 -3.56
C PHE A 2 -14.70 2.94 -3.87
N VAL A 3 -15.09 2.86 -5.14
CA VAL A 3 -16.50 2.98 -5.57
C VAL A 3 -17.38 1.90 -4.92
N ASP A 4 -16.84 0.70 -4.69
CA ASP A 4 -17.56 -0.42 -4.11
C ASP A 4 -17.50 -0.46 -2.57
N PHE A 5 -16.86 0.52 -1.93
CA PHE A 5 -16.58 0.50 -0.50
C PHE A 5 -17.83 0.24 0.35
N LEU A 6 -18.95 0.94 0.09
CA LEU A 6 -20.16 0.78 0.90
C LEU A 6 -20.72 -0.65 0.83
N ARG A 7 -20.64 -1.29 -0.34
CA ARG A 7 -21.09 -2.68 -0.52
C ARG A 7 -20.16 -3.62 0.24
N LEU A 8 -18.85 -3.46 0.04
CA LEU A 8 -17.84 -4.29 0.68
C LEU A 8 -17.88 -4.16 2.21
N PHE A 9 -18.05 -2.94 2.73
CA PHE A 9 -18.17 -2.65 4.15
C PHE A 9 -19.37 -3.34 4.79
N LYS A 10 -20.53 -3.33 4.11
CA LYS A 10 -21.74 -4.03 4.58
C LYS A 10 -21.54 -5.55 4.62
N VAL A 11 -20.92 -6.13 3.58
CA VAL A 11 -20.57 -7.57 3.54
C VAL A 11 -19.64 -7.94 4.70
N MET A 12 -18.68 -7.07 5.03
CA MET A 12 -17.76 -7.21 6.16
C MET A 12 -18.38 -6.84 7.52
N ARG A 13 -19.72 -6.81 7.62
CA ARG A 13 -20.48 -6.55 8.85
C ARG A 13 -20.18 -5.19 9.49
N CYS A 14 -19.85 -4.20 8.67
CA CYS A 14 -19.60 -2.83 9.09
C CYS A 14 -18.50 -2.69 10.18
N LYS A 15 -17.50 -3.58 10.17
CA LYS A 15 -16.36 -3.55 11.10
C LYS A 15 -15.11 -3.01 10.41
N LEU A 16 -14.28 -2.33 11.19
CA LEU A 16 -12.93 -1.88 10.81
C LEU A 16 -11.92 -2.47 11.82
N PRO A 17 -10.66 -2.72 11.40
CA PRO A 17 -10.09 -2.48 10.08
C PRO A 17 -10.50 -3.54 9.05
N ILE A 18 -10.48 -3.16 7.77
CA ILE A 18 -10.66 -4.08 6.63
C ILE A 18 -9.65 -3.75 5.55
N GLY A 19 -9.08 -4.78 4.94
CA GLY A 19 -8.22 -4.66 3.77
C GLY A 19 -8.84 -5.40 2.60
N PHE A 20 -8.72 -4.83 1.42
CA PHE A 20 -9.08 -5.50 0.18
C PHE A 20 -7.90 -5.35 -0.78
N ALA A 21 -7.78 -6.31 -1.70
CA ALA A 21 -6.70 -6.34 -2.68
C ALA A 21 -7.30 -6.53 -4.08
N GLN A 22 -6.72 -5.83 -5.06
CA GLN A 22 -7.04 -5.98 -6.46
C GLN A 22 -5.78 -6.27 -7.25
N ILE A 23 -5.87 -7.25 -8.15
CA ILE A 23 -4.80 -7.57 -9.10
C ILE A 23 -5.36 -7.38 -10.51
N GLY A 24 -4.66 -6.60 -11.32
CA GLY A 24 -5.15 -6.32 -12.67
C GLY A 24 -4.15 -5.60 -13.54
N LYS A 25 -4.52 -5.43 -14.82
CA LYS A 25 -3.78 -4.60 -15.76
C LYS A 25 -4.13 -3.14 -15.52
N SER A 26 -3.10 -2.31 -15.43
CA SER A 26 -3.19 -0.87 -15.36
C SER A 26 -2.59 -0.25 -16.61
N PHE A 27 -3.21 0.82 -17.08
CA PHE A 27 -2.79 1.52 -18.28
C PHE A 27 -2.35 2.95 -17.94
N ARG A 28 -1.23 3.38 -18.51
CA ARG A 28 -0.72 4.75 -18.37
C ARG A 28 -0.41 5.29 -19.75
N ASN A 29 -0.95 6.46 -20.09
CA ASN A 29 -0.66 7.12 -21.36
C ASN A 29 0.71 7.81 -21.31
N GLU A 30 1.76 7.00 -21.23
CA GLU A 30 3.13 7.47 -21.09
C GLU A 30 3.63 8.11 -22.39
N ILE A 31 4.10 9.36 -22.30
CA ILE A 31 4.54 10.16 -23.46
C ILE A 31 5.79 9.54 -24.09
N SER A 32 6.74 9.12 -23.26
CA SER A 32 7.98 8.46 -23.73
C SER A 32 8.23 7.17 -22.95
N PRO A 33 7.72 6.02 -23.41
CA PRO A 33 7.99 4.72 -22.80
C PRO A 33 9.42 4.29 -23.14
N ARG A 34 10.38 4.68 -22.29
CA ARG A 34 11.80 4.29 -22.37
C ARG A 34 12.14 3.43 -21.14
N GLN A 35 13.25 2.68 -21.18
CA GLN A 35 13.72 1.85 -20.05
C GLN A 35 12.91 0.57 -19.77
N GLY A 36 12.28 0.00 -20.81
CA GLY A 36 11.67 -1.33 -20.76
C GLY A 36 10.63 -1.47 -19.64
N LEU A 37 10.80 -2.47 -18.77
CA LEU A 37 9.86 -2.78 -17.69
C LEU A 37 9.64 -1.66 -16.68
N ILE A 38 10.60 -0.71 -16.56
CA ILE A 38 10.50 0.38 -15.59
C ILE A 38 9.42 1.39 -16.00
N ARG A 39 9.19 1.57 -17.31
CA ARG A 39 8.24 2.57 -17.83
C ARG A 39 7.43 2.01 -19.00
N MET A 40 6.28 1.43 -18.67
CA MET A 40 5.37 0.80 -19.62
C MET A 40 4.03 1.53 -19.70
N ARG A 41 3.32 1.33 -20.83
CA ARG A 41 1.95 1.81 -21.01
C ARG A 41 0.90 0.83 -20.49
N GLU A 42 1.26 -0.43 -20.34
CA GLU A 42 0.41 -1.52 -19.82
C GLU A 42 1.27 -2.41 -18.92
N PHE A 43 0.78 -2.71 -17.72
CA PHE A 43 1.47 -3.59 -16.78
C PHE A 43 0.51 -4.11 -15.71
N TYR A 44 0.89 -5.20 -15.04
CA TYR A 44 0.12 -5.73 -13.92
C TYR A 44 0.49 -5.01 -12.63
N GLN A 45 -0.52 -4.65 -11.85
CA GLN A 45 -0.36 -4.09 -10.51
C GLN A 45 -1.16 -4.91 -9.49
N VAL A 46 -0.61 -4.97 -8.29
CA VAL A 46 -1.32 -5.40 -7.09
C VAL A 46 -1.53 -4.14 -6.25
N GLU A 47 -2.78 -3.84 -5.96
CA GLU A 47 -3.19 -2.74 -5.11
C GLU A 47 -3.84 -3.31 -3.85
N ILE A 48 -3.52 -2.74 -2.69
CA ILE A 48 -4.12 -3.10 -1.41
C ILE A 48 -4.57 -1.80 -0.75
N GLU A 49 -5.85 -1.70 -0.45
CA GLU A 49 -6.40 -0.57 0.30
C GLU A 49 -6.91 -1.04 1.66
N VAL A 50 -6.32 -0.45 2.70
CA VAL A 50 -6.61 -0.74 4.10
C VAL A 50 -7.43 0.40 4.69
N PHE A 51 -8.66 0.10 5.10
CA PHE A 51 -9.56 1.02 5.77
C PHE A 51 -9.52 0.77 7.27
N PHE A 52 -9.23 1.81 8.04
CA PHE A 52 -9.15 1.74 9.49
C PHE A 52 -9.65 3.03 10.13
N ASN A 53 -9.98 2.97 11.42
CA ASN A 53 -10.31 4.17 12.17
C ASN A 53 -9.00 4.91 12.52
N PRO A 54 -8.82 6.18 12.10
CA PRO A 54 -7.57 6.91 12.34
C PRO A 54 -7.23 7.08 13.84
N LYS A 55 -8.25 7.13 14.72
CA LYS A 55 -8.04 7.18 16.19
C LYS A 55 -7.52 5.86 16.77
N LYS A 56 -7.48 4.80 15.96
CA LYS A 56 -7.22 3.41 16.34
C LYS A 56 -6.24 2.74 15.35
N ALA A 57 -5.30 3.51 14.80
CA ALA A 57 -4.36 3.03 13.78
C ALA A 57 -3.42 1.92 14.28
N ASN A 58 -3.03 1.95 15.56
CA ASN A 58 -2.06 1.01 16.15
C ASN A 58 -2.67 -0.33 16.59
N ILE A 59 -3.87 -0.68 16.13
CA ILE A 59 -4.56 -1.91 16.57
C ILE A 59 -4.08 -3.14 15.80
N LEU A 60 -3.53 -2.97 14.60
CA LEU A 60 -3.02 -4.08 13.81
C LEU A 60 -1.74 -4.62 14.47
N SER A 61 -1.75 -5.90 14.84
CA SER A 61 -0.57 -6.58 15.36
C SER A 61 0.51 -6.59 14.28
N LYS A 62 1.67 -6.01 14.59
CA LYS A 62 2.83 -6.07 13.69
C LYS A 62 3.29 -7.53 13.57
N PRO A 63 3.54 -8.05 12.36
CA PRO A 63 4.05 -9.40 12.19
C PRO A 63 5.41 -9.52 12.88
N GLU A 64 5.54 -10.47 13.80
CA GLU A 64 6.80 -10.75 14.53
C GLU A 64 8.02 -10.88 13.61
N PRO A 65 7.95 -11.53 12.42
CA PRO A 65 9.11 -11.65 11.54
C PRO A 65 9.63 -10.32 10.97
N LEU A 66 8.78 -9.28 10.91
CA LEU A 66 9.18 -7.98 10.38
C LEU A 66 9.86 -7.10 11.44
N MET A 67 9.66 -7.41 12.73
CA MET A 67 10.19 -6.58 13.83
C MET A 67 11.72 -6.59 13.88
N SER A 68 12.37 -7.66 13.40
CA SER A 68 13.82 -7.74 13.33
C SER A 68 14.41 -7.16 12.03
N TYR A 69 13.58 -6.74 11.08
CA TYR A 69 14.05 -6.26 9.79
C TYR A 69 14.53 -4.81 9.89
N VAL A 70 15.78 -4.56 9.50
CA VAL A 70 16.38 -3.22 9.50
C VAL A 70 16.06 -2.50 8.19
N LEU A 71 15.39 -1.36 8.30
CA LEU A 71 15.05 -0.46 7.20
C LEU A 71 15.97 0.76 7.21
N ARG A 72 16.48 1.11 6.04
CA ARG A 72 17.17 2.39 5.80
C ARG A 72 16.14 3.44 5.40
N LEU A 73 15.87 4.37 6.30
CA LEU A 73 14.97 5.50 6.08
C LEU A 73 15.77 6.77 5.78
N GLN A 74 15.33 7.52 4.77
CA GLN A 74 15.78 8.88 4.53
C GLN A 74 14.61 9.83 4.79
N PRO A 75 14.58 10.53 5.96
CA PRO A 75 13.52 11.49 6.25
C PRO A 75 13.55 12.67 5.28
N LEU A 76 12.36 13.20 4.96
CA LEU A 76 12.23 14.39 4.13
C LEU A 76 12.95 15.58 4.80
N GLY A 77 13.87 16.22 4.08
CA GLY A 77 14.67 17.36 4.59
C GLY A 77 15.92 16.96 5.38
N SER A 78 16.25 15.67 5.47
CA SER A 78 17.50 15.17 6.04
C SER A 78 18.38 14.54 4.95
N ASP A 79 19.66 14.91 4.95
CA ASP A 79 20.68 14.25 4.10
C ASP A 79 21.23 12.96 4.73
N ARG A 80 20.79 12.63 5.95
CA ARG A 80 21.22 11.42 6.67
C ARG A 80 20.25 10.28 6.48
N ILE A 81 20.81 9.10 6.25
CA ILE A 81 20.10 7.81 6.27
C ILE A 81 20.08 7.30 7.70
N LEU A 82 18.90 6.92 8.19
CA LEU A 82 18.66 6.33 9.49
C LEU A 82 18.38 4.84 9.33
N GLU A 83 18.89 4.01 10.22
CA GLU A 83 18.51 2.61 10.31
C GLU A 83 17.47 2.46 11.42
N ILE A 84 16.31 1.93 11.07
CA ILE A 84 15.24 1.63 12.03
C ILE A 84 14.82 0.17 11.92
N THR A 85 14.29 -0.39 12.99
CA THR A 85 13.58 -1.67 12.98
C THR A 85 12.08 -1.42 12.99
N CYS A 86 11.33 -2.28 12.29
CA CYS A 86 9.86 -2.18 12.20
C CYS A 86 9.16 -2.43 13.53
#